data_AF-A0A7Z9I918-F1
#
_entry.id   AF-A0A7Z9I918-F1
#
_cell.length_a   1.000
_cell.length_b   1.000
_cell.length_c   1.000
_cell.angle_alpha   90.00
_cell.angle_beta   90.00
_cell.angle_gamma   90.00
#
_symmetry.space_group_name_H-M   'P 1'
#
loop_
_entity.id
_entity.type
_entity.pdbx_description
1 polymer ?
#
loop_
_entity_poly.entity_id
_entity_poly.type
_entity_poly.pdbx_seq_one_letter_code
_entity_poly.pdbx_strand_id
1 'polypeptide(L)'
;ILDREGLQDVKVTETGGFLTDHYDPRSKTLALSAENYRGTSVVHIGIAAHEAGHAIQDAQNYGPLKLRSAIVPLATLGSSLGYGIIIVGMLLMWLAAGSNIGSIVMLAGCALFGLVLVFQLVTLPVEFDATARAKRIVVEAGIVYPEERVGMDKVLDAAAMTYVAAVVTTLITLAYYVFRAVSGMRD
;
A
#
# COMPACT_ATOMS: atom_id res chain seq x y z
N ILE A 1 8.32 -4.60 -21.90
CA ILE A 1 6.95 -4.31 -21.43
C ILE A 1 6.60 -2.86 -21.73
N LEU A 2 7.27 -1.90 -21.09
CA LEU A 2 7.05 -0.46 -21.26
C LEU A 2 7.01 -0.02 -22.74
N ASP A 3 8.00 -0.43 -23.55
CA ASP A 3 8.03 -0.09 -24.98
C ASP A 3 6.81 -0.59 -25.77
N ARG A 4 6.27 -1.77 -25.43
CA ARG A 4 5.06 -2.32 -26.08
C ARG A 4 3.79 -1.56 -25.71
N GLU A 5 3.80 -0.93 -24.53
CA GLU A 5 2.73 -0.08 -24.03
C GLU A 5 2.92 1.40 -24.39
N GLY A 6 3.95 1.71 -25.21
CA GLY A 6 4.25 3.08 -25.65
C GLY A 6 4.91 3.97 -24.59
N LEU A 7 5.45 3.38 -23.51
CA LEU A 7 6.01 4.09 -22.35
C LEU A 7 7.54 4.23 -22.42
N GLN A 8 8.04 4.73 -23.54
CA GLN A 8 9.48 4.90 -23.80
C GLN A 8 10.12 6.03 -22.98
N ASP A 9 9.29 6.91 -22.41
CA ASP A 9 9.71 8.01 -21.55
C ASP A 9 9.88 7.59 -20.08
N VAL A 10 9.47 6.37 -19.71
CA VAL A 10 9.70 5.82 -18.38
C VAL A 10 11.12 5.29 -18.26
N LYS A 11 11.89 5.86 -17.33
CA LYS A 11 13.28 5.44 -17.07
C LYS A 11 13.30 4.26 -16.12
N VAL A 12 14.03 3.19 -16.48
CA VAL A 12 14.28 2.06 -15.58
C VAL A 12 15.65 2.25 -14.92
N THR A 13 15.69 2.27 -13.58
CA THR A 13 16.93 2.53 -12.83
C THR A 13 17.12 1.50 -11.71
N GLU A 14 18.38 1.18 -11.43
CA GLU A 14 18.75 0.40 -10.24
C GLU A 14 18.73 1.31 -9.01
N THR A 15 18.06 0.89 -7.94
CA THR A 15 18.04 1.56 -6.64
C THR A 15 18.71 0.70 -5.57
N GLY A 16 19.34 1.36 -4.59
CA GLY A 16 19.94 0.69 -3.44
C GLY A 16 18.90 0.33 -2.37
N GLY A 17 19.12 -0.78 -1.68
CA GLY A 17 18.26 -1.25 -0.58
C GLY A 17 17.37 -2.43 -0.97
N PHE A 18 16.94 -3.20 0.02
CA PHE A 18 16.08 -4.38 -0.13
C PHE A 18 14.61 -3.96 -0.20
N LEU A 19 13.81 -4.54 -1.11
CA LEU A 19 12.37 -4.24 -1.30
C LEU A 19 12.08 -2.75 -1.55
N THR A 20 12.92 -2.11 -2.36
CA THR A 20 12.79 -0.70 -2.73
C THR A 20 12.22 -0.52 -4.14
N ASP A 21 11.73 -1.60 -4.74
CA ASP A 21 11.11 -1.59 -6.06
C ASP A 21 9.85 -0.74 -6.05
N HIS A 22 9.78 0.24 -6.94
CA HIS A 22 8.60 1.09 -7.10
C HIS A 22 8.61 1.84 -8.45
N TYR A 23 7.42 2.17 -8.94
CA TYR A 23 7.22 3.21 -9.94
C TYR A 23 6.87 4.57 -9.30
N ASP A 24 7.56 5.64 -9.72
CA ASP A 24 7.24 7.02 -9.37
C ASP A 24 6.61 7.77 -10.58
N PRO A 25 5.31 8.13 -10.51
CA PRO A 25 4.62 8.86 -11.58
C PRO A 25 5.11 10.31 -11.74
N ARG A 26 5.76 10.90 -10.73
CA ARG A 26 6.24 12.29 -10.79
C ARG A 26 7.49 12.42 -11.64
N SER A 27 8.43 11.49 -11.45
CA SER A 27 9.69 11.45 -12.20
C SER A 27 9.64 10.52 -13.40
N LYS A 28 8.55 9.74 -13.56
CA LYS A 28 8.42 8.65 -14.54
C LYS A 28 9.59 7.68 -14.46
N THR A 29 9.90 7.25 -13.24
CA THR A 29 11.01 6.35 -12.97
C THR A 29 10.48 5.03 -12.42
N LEU A 30 10.88 3.92 -13.02
CA LEU A 30 10.69 2.57 -12.50
C LEU A 30 12.01 2.17 -11.84
N ALA A 31 12.05 2.26 -10.52
CA ALA A 31 13.20 1.89 -9.72
C ALA A 31 13.10 0.42 -9.30
N LEU A 32 14.15 -0.36 -9.54
CA LEU A 32 14.24 -1.77 -9.11
C LEU A 32 15.43 -1.96 -8.20
N SER A 33 15.26 -2.77 -7.16
CA SER A 33 16.35 -3.21 -6.30
C SER A 33 17.38 -4.00 -7.12
N ALA A 34 18.65 -4.00 -6.71
CA ALA A 34 19.73 -4.66 -7.44
C ALA A 34 19.43 -6.13 -7.79
N GLU A 35 18.75 -6.84 -6.88
CA GLU A 35 18.34 -8.24 -7.05
C GLU A 35 17.31 -8.39 -8.18
N ASN A 36 16.30 -7.53 -8.25
CA ASN A 36 15.27 -7.57 -9.28
C ASN A 36 15.74 -6.97 -10.61
N TYR A 37 16.56 -5.93 -10.56
CA TYR A 37 17.10 -5.25 -11.75
C TYR A 37 18.02 -6.18 -12.56
N ARG A 38 18.87 -6.96 -11.87
CA ARG A 38 19.86 -7.85 -12.50
C ARG A 38 19.43 -9.31 -12.54
N GLY A 39 18.44 -9.67 -11.75
CA GLY A 39 18.00 -11.04 -11.60
C GLY A 39 17.15 -11.52 -12.78
N THR A 40 17.32 -12.78 -13.14
CA THR A 40 16.64 -13.39 -14.30
C THR A 40 15.58 -14.42 -13.92
N SER A 41 15.27 -14.56 -12.64
CA SER A 41 14.25 -15.50 -12.17
C SER A 41 12.85 -15.02 -12.56
N VAL A 42 11.93 -15.97 -12.71
CA VAL A 42 10.51 -15.70 -12.99
C VAL A 42 9.87 -14.79 -11.91
N VAL A 43 10.38 -14.83 -10.68
CA VAL A 43 9.95 -13.94 -9.59
C VAL A 43 10.43 -12.51 -9.81
N HIS A 44 11.71 -12.31 -10.13
CA HIS A 44 12.27 -10.97 -10.39
C HIS A 44 11.58 -10.30 -11.59
N ILE A 45 11.33 -11.07 -12.64
CA ILE A 45 10.56 -10.62 -13.82
C ILE A 45 9.13 -10.22 -13.39
N GLY A 46 8.50 -11.00 -12.53
CA GLY A 46 7.16 -10.70 -12.01
C GLY A 46 7.09 -9.39 -11.24
N ILE A 47 8.07 -9.11 -10.38
CA ILE A 47 8.15 -7.85 -9.63
C ILE A 47 8.38 -6.68 -10.58
N ALA A 48 9.32 -6.80 -11.53
CA ALA A 48 9.55 -5.76 -12.53
C ALA A 48 8.30 -5.50 -13.40
N ALA A 49 7.54 -6.55 -13.73
CA ALA A 49 6.28 -6.45 -14.45
C ALA A 49 5.15 -5.82 -13.61
N HIS A 50 5.15 -6.04 -12.29
CA HIS A 50 4.23 -5.37 -11.36
C HIS A 50 4.49 -3.87 -11.33
N GLU A 51 5.74 -3.44 -11.23
CA GLU A 51 6.10 -2.02 -11.29
C GLU A 51 5.79 -1.40 -12.67
N ALA A 52 5.98 -2.15 -13.75
CA ALA A 52 5.53 -1.73 -15.06
C ALA A 52 3.99 -1.61 -15.13
N GLY A 53 3.26 -2.43 -14.38
CA GLY A 53 1.82 -2.31 -14.18
C GLY A 53 1.40 -0.96 -13.61
N HIS A 54 2.12 -0.44 -12.62
CA HIS A 54 1.89 0.92 -12.10
C HIS A 54 2.19 2.00 -13.13
N ALA A 55 3.24 1.85 -13.93
CA ALA A 55 3.53 2.77 -15.04
C ALA A 55 2.38 2.79 -16.08
N ILE A 56 1.81 1.63 -16.40
CA ILE A 56 0.67 1.51 -17.30
C ILE A 56 -0.59 2.14 -16.69
N GLN A 57 -0.84 1.93 -15.39
CA GLN A 57 -1.95 2.57 -14.68
C GLN A 57 -1.85 4.09 -14.74
N ASP A 58 -0.65 4.65 -14.54
CA ASP A 58 -0.41 6.09 -14.62
C ASP A 58 -0.70 6.62 -16.03
N ALA A 59 -0.13 5.97 -17.04
CA ALA A 59 -0.36 6.34 -18.45
C ALA A 59 -1.83 6.25 -18.86
N GLN A 60 -2.56 5.26 -18.37
CA GLN A 60 -4.00 5.08 -18.60
C GLN A 60 -4.87 5.98 -17.72
N ASN A 61 -4.29 6.86 -16.92
CA ASN A 61 -5.01 7.75 -16.01
C ASN A 61 -5.93 6.99 -15.04
N TYR A 62 -5.49 5.82 -14.55
CA TYR A 62 -6.29 4.94 -13.71
C TYR A 62 -6.76 5.67 -12.44
N GLY A 63 -8.08 5.83 -12.31
CA GLY A 63 -8.71 6.66 -11.28
C GLY A 63 -8.25 6.33 -9.85
N PRO A 64 -8.27 5.05 -9.42
CA PRO A 64 -7.80 4.67 -8.09
C PRO A 64 -6.33 5.04 -7.82
N LEU A 65 -5.44 4.95 -8.81
CA LEU A 65 -4.04 5.37 -8.66
C LEU A 65 -3.95 6.88 -8.40
N LYS A 66 -4.70 7.70 -9.15
CA LYS A 66 -4.75 9.15 -8.92
C LYS A 66 -5.29 9.49 -7.54
N LEU A 67 -6.35 8.80 -7.11
CA LEU A 67 -6.92 9.01 -5.79
C LEU A 67 -5.89 8.67 -4.72
N ARG A 68 -5.26 7.48 -4.79
CA ARG A 68 -4.17 7.04 -3.90
C ARG A 68 -3.13 8.15 -3.77
N SER A 69 -2.58 8.65 -4.89
CA SER A 69 -1.55 9.69 -4.88
C SER A 69 -2.01 11.00 -4.22
N ALA A 70 -3.28 11.38 -4.39
CA ALA A 70 -3.83 12.60 -3.79
C ALA A 70 -4.00 12.50 -2.27
N ILE A 71 -4.31 11.31 -1.74
CA ILE A 71 -4.60 11.11 -0.30
C ILE A 71 -3.39 10.62 0.50
N VAL A 72 -2.21 10.41 -0.11
CA VAL A 72 -0.96 10.06 0.60
C VAL A 72 -0.67 10.98 1.80
N PRO A 73 -0.75 12.32 1.69
CA PRO A 73 -0.44 13.19 2.84
C PRO A 73 -1.38 12.98 4.02
N LEU A 74 -2.65 12.65 3.74
CA LEU A 74 -3.65 12.37 4.77
C LEU A 74 -3.32 11.07 5.52
N ALA A 75 -2.82 10.05 4.82
CA ALA A 75 -2.38 8.81 5.44
C ALA A 75 -1.16 9.03 6.34
N THR A 76 -0.19 9.84 5.92
CA THR A 76 0.99 10.20 6.73
C THR A 76 0.59 10.93 8.02
N LEU A 77 -0.33 11.90 7.92
CA LEU A 77 -0.88 12.60 9.09
C LEU A 77 -1.66 11.63 10.00
N GLY A 78 -2.52 10.79 9.42
CA GLY A 78 -3.31 9.82 10.17
C GLY A 78 -2.47 8.80 10.93
N SER A 79 -1.37 8.33 10.34
CA SER A 79 -0.46 7.38 10.99
C SER A 79 0.35 8.02 12.11
N SER A 80 0.99 9.15 11.84
CA SER A 80 1.88 9.83 12.80
C SER A 80 1.13 10.47 13.96
N LEU A 81 0.07 11.23 13.67
CA LEU A 81 -0.72 11.93 14.70
C LEU A 81 -1.75 11.01 15.33
N GLY A 82 -2.44 10.16 14.54
CA GLY A 82 -3.51 9.32 15.04
C GLY A 82 -3.04 8.36 16.13
N TYR A 83 -1.93 7.65 15.91
CA TYR A 83 -1.39 6.74 16.92
C TYR A 83 -0.91 7.47 18.19
N GLY A 84 -0.24 8.61 18.03
CA GLY A 84 0.19 9.45 19.15
C GLY A 84 -0.99 9.96 19.99
N ILE A 85 -2.04 10.45 19.33
CA ILE A 85 -3.25 10.96 19.99
C ILE A 85 -4.01 9.83 20.69
N ILE A 86 -4.07 8.63 20.11
CA ILE A 86 -4.66 7.45 20.77
C ILE A 86 -3.91 7.16 22.08
N ILE A 87 -2.57 7.16 22.07
CA ILE A 87 -1.76 6.94 23.27
C ILE A 87 -2.00 8.03 24.31
N VAL A 88 -1.99 9.31 23.90
CA VAL A 88 -2.27 10.44 24.80
C VAL A 88 -3.66 10.31 25.42
N GLY A 89 -4.68 9.96 24.62
CA GLY A 89 -6.03 9.71 25.11
C GLY A 89 -6.05 8.59 26.16
N MET A 90 -5.37 7.47 25.90
CA MET A 90 -5.27 6.36 26.86
C MET A 90 -4.56 6.76 28.16
N LEU A 91 -3.51 7.57 28.10
CA LEU A 91 -2.82 8.09 29.29
C LEU A 91 -3.71 9.05 30.08
N LEU A 92 -4.47 9.90 29.41
CA LEU A 92 -5.43 10.81 30.05
C LEU A 92 -6.56 10.06 30.73
N MET A 93 -7.04 8.94 30.15
CA MET A 93 -8.01 8.07 30.83
C MET A 93 -7.46 7.50 32.13
N TRP A 94 -6.15 7.21 32.20
CA TRP A 94 -5.50 6.71 33.41
C TRP A 94 -5.24 7.81 34.45
N LEU A 95 -4.75 8.97 34.02
CA LEU A 95 -4.38 10.10 34.90
C LEU A 95 -5.58 10.91 35.39
N ALA A 96 -6.63 11.03 34.58
CA ALA A 96 -7.82 11.82 34.86
C ALA A 96 -9.07 10.93 34.97
N ALA A 97 -8.94 9.85 35.73
CA ALA A 97 -10.03 8.91 36.04
C ALA A 97 -11.23 9.66 36.63
N GLY A 98 -12.35 9.67 35.91
CA GLY A 98 -13.56 10.44 36.25
C GLY A 98 -13.91 11.57 35.27
N SER A 99 -13.09 11.82 34.25
CA SER A 99 -13.41 12.74 33.14
C SER A 99 -13.43 12.02 31.79
N ASN A 100 -14.39 12.36 30.95
CA ASN A 100 -14.51 11.80 29.58
C ASN A 100 -13.45 12.35 28.60
N ILE A 101 -12.55 13.23 29.06
CA ILE A 101 -11.57 13.91 28.22
C ILE A 101 -10.65 12.90 27.52
N GLY A 102 -10.14 11.90 28.25
CA GLY A 102 -9.26 10.89 27.68
C GLY A 102 -9.93 10.07 26.57
N SER A 103 -11.19 9.68 26.78
CA SER A 103 -12.00 8.96 25.80
C SER A 103 -12.27 9.80 24.54
N ILE A 104 -12.60 11.09 24.69
CA ILE A 104 -12.81 12.01 23.56
C ILE A 104 -11.52 12.18 22.75
N VAL A 105 -10.39 12.39 23.42
CA VAL A 105 -9.08 12.51 22.76
C VAL A 105 -8.73 11.23 22.01
N MET A 106 -8.97 10.06 22.62
CA MET A 106 -8.73 8.78 21.96
C MET A 106 -9.61 8.58 20.73
N LEU A 107 -10.89 8.98 20.76
CA LEU A 107 -11.78 8.96 19.60
C LEU A 107 -11.30 9.89 18.48
N ALA A 108 -10.80 11.08 18.80
CA ALA A 108 -10.19 11.98 17.83
C ALA A 108 -8.96 11.33 17.16
N GLY A 109 -8.13 10.64 17.96
CA GLY A 109 -7.01 9.85 17.45
C GLY A 109 -7.45 8.72 16.54
N CYS A 110 -8.53 8.00 16.88
CA CYS A 110 -9.12 6.95 16.03
C CYS A 110 -9.65 7.53 14.71
N ALA A 111 -10.28 8.71 14.72
CA ALA A 111 -10.76 9.36 13.50
C ALA A 111 -9.60 9.71 12.55
N LEU A 112 -8.49 10.23 13.10
CA LEU A 112 -7.27 10.50 12.32
C LEU A 112 -6.62 9.21 11.81
N PHE A 113 -6.51 8.18 12.65
CA PHE A 113 -5.99 6.87 12.25
C PHE A 113 -6.88 6.20 11.20
N GLY A 114 -8.19 6.47 11.20
CA GLY A 114 -9.14 6.06 10.17
C GLY A 114 -8.78 6.54 8.75
N LEU A 115 -8.05 7.64 8.62
CA LEU A 115 -7.51 8.09 7.32
C LEU A 115 -6.53 7.08 6.72
N VAL A 116 -5.79 6.34 7.56
CA VAL A 116 -4.91 5.25 7.12
C VAL A 116 -5.73 4.11 6.52
N LEU A 117 -6.85 3.74 7.15
CA LEU A 117 -7.74 2.70 6.62
C LEU A 117 -8.33 3.11 5.27
N VAL A 118 -8.78 4.35 5.14
CA VAL A 118 -9.27 4.88 3.84
C VAL A 118 -8.18 4.80 2.78
N PHE A 119 -6.95 5.18 3.11
CA PHE A 119 -5.81 5.08 2.20
C PHE A 119 -5.56 3.64 1.74
N GLN A 120 -5.55 2.69 2.68
CA GLN A 120 -5.34 1.28 2.36
C GLN A 120 -6.46 0.72 1.46
N LEU A 121 -7.73 1.07 1.74
CA LEU A 121 -8.88 0.65 0.93
C LEU A 121 -8.81 1.18 -0.51
N VAL A 122 -8.35 2.42 -0.70
CA VAL A 122 -8.11 3.00 -2.03
C VAL A 122 -6.90 2.36 -2.72
N THR A 123 -5.89 1.95 -1.96
CA THR A 123 -4.66 1.34 -2.47
C THR A 123 -4.89 -0.09 -2.95
N LEU A 124 -5.73 -0.87 -2.26
CA LEU A 124 -6.04 -2.27 -2.63
C LEU A 124 -6.36 -2.49 -4.12
N PRO A 125 -7.33 -1.78 -4.75
CA PRO A 125 -7.64 -1.98 -6.16
C PRO A 125 -6.46 -1.66 -7.08
N VAL A 126 -5.59 -0.71 -6.70
CA VAL A 126 -4.38 -0.35 -7.45
C VAL A 126 -3.41 -1.53 -7.49
N GLU A 127 -3.15 -2.13 -6.33
CA GLU A 127 -2.20 -3.25 -6.18
C GLU A 127 -2.69 -4.53 -6.85
N PHE A 128 -4.00 -4.83 -6.76
CA PHE A 128 -4.61 -5.97 -7.44
C PHE A 128 -4.61 -5.80 -8.96
N ASP A 129 -4.94 -4.62 -9.47
CA ASP A 129 -4.94 -4.35 -10.91
C ASP A 129 -3.51 -4.38 -11.49
N ALA A 130 -2.51 -3.83 -10.78
CA ALA A 130 -1.11 -3.89 -11.19
C ALA A 130 -0.62 -5.35 -11.25
N THR A 131 -0.95 -6.14 -10.23
CA THR A 131 -0.64 -7.58 -10.19
C THR A 131 -1.30 -8.35 -11.33
N ALA A 132 -2.59 -8.10 -11.58
CA ALA A 132 -3.32 -8.76 -12.66
C ALA A 132 -2.72 -8.44 -14.05
N ARG A 133 -2.31 -7.17 -14.26
CA ARG A 133 -1.61 -6.75 -15.48
C ARG A 133 -0.26 -7.42 -15.62
N ALA A 134 0.55 -7.45 -14.57
CA ALA A 134 1.85 -8.08 -14.57
C ALA A 134 1.76 -9.54 -15.04
N LYS A 135 0.87 -10.32 -14.42
CA LYS A 135 0.64 -11.73 -14.75
C LYS A 135 0.23 -11.96 -16.20
N ARG A 136 -0.62 -11.08 -16.73
CA ARG A 136 -1.09 -11.16 -18.13
C ARG A 136 0.01 -10.78 -19.12
N ILE A 137 0.62 -9.62 -18.90
CA ILE A 137 1.57 -9.01 -19.85
C ILE A 137 2.81 -9.86 -20.02
N VAL A 138 3.36 -10.47 -18.97
CA VAL A 138 4.59 -11.29 -19.11
C VAL A 138 4.37 -12.52 -20.01
N VAL A 139 3.16 -13.08 -20.00
CA VAL A 139 2.79 -14.23 -20.85
C VAL A 139 2.47 -13.77 -22.26
N GLU A 140 1.64 -12.74 -22.44
CA GLU A 140 1.33 -12.15 -23.74
C GLU A 140 2.61 -11.66 -24.45
N ALA A 141 3.59 -11.22 -23.67
CA ALA A 141 4.85 -10.75 -24.17
C ALA A 141 5.82 -11.87 -24.60
N GLY A 142 5.52 -13.13 -24.27
CA GLY A 142 6.43 -14.25 -24.45
C GLY A 142 7.69 -14.17 -23.58
N ILE A 143 7.63 -13.45 -22.46
CA ILE A 143 8.75 -13.32 -21.51
C ILE A 143 8.77 -14.52 -20.57
N VAL A 144 7.60 -14.99 -20.14
CA VAL A 144 7.43 -16.14 -19.25
C VAL A 144 6.45 -17.11 -19.91
N TYR A 145 6.80 -18.40 -19.95
CA TYR A 145 5.89 -19.40 -20.48
C TYR A 145 4.76 -19.70 -19.48
N PRO A 146 3.55 -20.08 -19.95
CA PRO A 146 2.42 -20.36 -19.07
C PRO A 146 2.70 -21.38 -17.97
N GLU A 147 3.59 -22.34 -18.21
CA GLU A 147 3.95 -23.39 -17.26
C GLU A 147 4.87 -22.87 -16.15
N GLU A 148 5.71 -21.87 -16.46
CA GLU A 148 6.67 -21.25 -15.53
C GLU A 148 5.99 -20.22 -14.60
N ARG A 149 4.83 -19.69 -15.01
CA ARG A 149 4.13 -18.60 -14.30
C ARG A 149 3.66 -18.98 -12.89
N VAL A 150 3.53 -20.26 -12.57
CA VAL A 150 2.97 -20.74 -11.30
C VAL A 150 3.73 -20.20 -10.08
N GLY A 151 5.07 -20.14 -10.17
CA GLY A 151 5.91 -19.62 -9.09
C GLY A 151 5.72 -18.11 -8.89
N MET A 152 5.74 -17.35 -9.99
CA MET A 152 5.49 -15.90 -9.98
C MET A 152 4.10 -15.58 -9.45
N ASP A 153 3.07 -16.28 -9.92
CA ASP A 153 1.69 -16.01 -9.55
C ASP A 153 1.49 -16.11 -8.03
N LYS A 154 2.07 -17.14 -7.41
CA LYS A 154 2.03 -17.32 -5.96
C LYS A 154 2.73 -16.20 -5.20
N VAL A 155 3.89 -15.74 -5.67
CA VAL A 155 4.63 -14.65 -5.00
C VAL A 155 3.86 -13.34 -5.12
N LEU A 156 3.35 -13.01 -6.31
CA LEU A 156 2.57 -11.79 -6.52
C LEU A 156 1.24 -11.82 -5.75
N ASP A 157 0.56 -12.98 -5.68
CA ASP A 157 -0.65 -13.11 -4.87
C ASP A 157 -0.35 -12.97 -3.37
N ALA A 158 0.75 -13.57 -2.90
CA ALA A 158 1.17 -13.42 -1.51
C ALA A 158 1.50 -11.96 -1.18
N ALA A 159 2.16 -11.24 -2.08
CA ALA A 159 2.43 -9.81 -1.94
C ALA A 159 1.12 -9.01 -1.86
N ALA A 160 0.16 -9.26 -2.75
CA ALA A 160 -1.15 -8.61 -2.72
C ALA A 160 -1.91 -8.87 -1.40
N MET A 161 -1.81 -10.08 -0.85
CA MET A 161 -2.40 -10.43 0.45
C MET A 161 -1.82 -9.65 1.62
N THR A 162 -0.60 -9.12 1.53
CA THR A 162 -0.04 -8.26 2.59
C THR A 162 -0.82 -6.95 2.73
N TYR A 163 -1.32 -6.39 1.63
CA TYR A 163 -2.20 -5.21 1.67
C TYR A 163 -3.55 -5.52 2.32
N VAL A 164 -4.11 -6.70 2.03
CA VAL A 164 -5.35 -7.16 2.67
C VAL A 164 -5.13 -7.33 4.18
N ALA A 165 -4.03 -7.96 4.58
CA ALA A 165 -3.66 -8.13 5.97
C ALA A 165 -3.49 -6.78 6.69
N ALA A 166 -2.90 -5.78 6.01
CA ALA A 166 -2.78 -4.42 6.55
C ALA A 166 -4.15 -3.78 6.81
N VAL A 167 -5.09 -3.86 5.86
CA VAL A 167 -6.47 -3.36 6.02
C VAL A 167 -7.17 -4.03 7.21
N VAL A 168 -7.11 -5.36 7.29
CA VAL A 168 -7.75 -6.12 8.37
C VAL A 168 -7.15 -5.74 9.71
N THR A 169 -5.82 -5.64 9.79
CA THR A 169 -5.12 -5.26 11.02
C THR A 169 -5.54 -3.87 11.48
N THR A 170 -5.49 -2.88 10.58
CA THR A 170 -5.90 -1.50 10.87
C THR A 170 -7.37 -1.42 11.28
N LEU A 171 -8.26 -2.18 10.65
CA LEU A 171 -9.67 -2.25 11.00
C LEU A 171 -9.88 -2.81 12.42
N ILE A 172 -9.21 -3.91 12.77
CA ILE A 172 -9.29 -4.51 14.11
C ILE A 172 -8.73 -3.55 15.16
N THR A 173 -7.60 -2.89 14.87
CA THR A 173 -7.00 -1.90 15.77
C THR A 173 -7.96 -0.73 16.03
N LEU A 174 -8.61 -0.19 15.00
CA LEU A 174 -9.62 0.86 15.15
C LEU A 174 -10.81 0.38 15.98
N ALA A 175 -11.35 -0.80 15.68
CA ALA A 175 -12.47 -1.37 16.42
C ALA A 175 -12.11 -1.53 17.92
N TYR A 176 -10.92 -2.01 18.22
CA TYR A 176 -10.41 -2.16 19.58
C TYR A 176 -10.37 -0.82 20.33
N TYR A 177 -9.73 0.21 19.75
CA TYR A 177 -9.59 1.50 20.44
C TYR A 177 -10.91 2.27 20.54
N VAL A 178 -11.78 2.19 19.53
CA VAL A 178 -13.13 2.77 19.60
C VAL A 178 -13.94 2.09 20.70
N PHE A 179 -13.93 0.77 20.76
CA PHE A 179 -14.60 0.02 21.83
C PHE A 179 -14.09 0.43 23.21
N ARG A 180 -12.76 0.54 23.37
CA ARG A 180 -12.14 0.99 24.62
C ARG A 180 -12.54 2.41 25.00
N ALA A 181 -12.60 3.34 24.05
CA ALA A 181 -12.98 4.72 24.29
C ALA A 181 -14.44 4.83 24.75
N VAL A 182 -15.33 4.09 24.08
CA VAL A 182 -16.76 4.06 24.43
C VAL A 182 -16.99 3.42 25.79
N SER A 183 -16.23 2.38 26.12
CA SER A 183 -16.35 1.70 27.42
C SER A 183 -15.90 2.62 28.55
N GLY A 184 -14.79 3.32 28.40
CA GLY A 184 -14.31 4.26 29.42
C GLY A 184 -15.09 5.58 29.51
N MET A 185 -16.14 5.79 28.72
CA MET A 185 -17.12 6.88 28.95
C MET A 185 -18.29 6.43 29.84
N ARG A 186 -18.41 5.12 30.10
CA ARG A 186 -19.49 4.53 30.91
C ARG A 186 -19.10 4.35 32.38
N ASP A 187 -17.80 4.35 32.66
CA ASP A 187 -17.20 4.28 34.01
C ASP A 187 -16.98 5.69 34.58
#